data_AF-A0A1H3ZYW9-F1
#
_entry.id   AF-A0A1H3ZYW9-F1
#
_cell.length_a   1.000
_cell.length_b   1.000
_cell.length_c   1.000
_cell.angle_alpha   90.00
_cell.angle_beta   90.00
_cell.angle_gamma   90.00
#
_symmetry.space_group_name_H-M   'P 1'
#
loop_
_entity.id
_entity.type
_entity.pdbx_description
1 polymer ?
#
loop_
_entity_poly.entity_id
_entity_poly.type
_entity_poly.pdbx_seq_one_letter_code
_entity_poly.pdbx_strand_id
1 'polypeptide(L)'
;MGNPFYLNDQVCMELKGYGCEKYQLSIDGLRETHDWFRKPGSFDCTLEKIECINKAGIRSVIMTTVSKTNRMEVPGIIDEVVKAGANVFAFSRYVPSGCELDASMTAQEYRELLAICDKKFKEYEAKGCKTYFNKKADIQSENIRTNRSVVRILRRSLKREILLLMQAADNEA
;
A
#
# COMPACT_ATOMS: atom_id res chain seq x y z
N MET A 1 13.20 1.56 -2.51
CA MET A 1 12.60 1.52 -1.16
C MET A 1 13.54 2.24 -0.22
N GLY A 2 13.02 2.93 0.80
CA GLY A 2 13.84 3.61 1.79
C GLY A 2 14.59 2.62 2.69
N ASN A 3 15.81 2.98 3.08
CA ASN A 3 16.63 2.21 4.00
C ASN A 3 16.46 2.77 5.43
N PRO A 4 16.16 1.95 6.45
CA PRO A 4 15.99 2.43 7.83
C PRO A 4 17.32 2.64 8.59
N PHE A 5 18.40 1.95 8.22
CA PHE A 5 19.59 1.82 9.08
C PHE A 5 20.38 3.12 9.29
N TYR A 6 20.23 4.09 8.38
CA TYR A 6 20.93 5.38 8.45
C TYR A 6 20.02 6.53 8.89
N LEU A 7 18.77 6.24 9.26
CA LEU A 7 17.84 7.27 9.72
C LEU A 7 18.09 7.55 11.20
N ASN A 8 18.20 8.84 11.50
CA ASN A 8 18.15 9.42 12.82
C ASN A 8 17.50 10.80 12.68
N ASP A 9 17.28 11.49 13.80
CA ASP A 9 16.57 12.77 13.79
C ASP A 9 17.24 13.81 12.88
N GLN A 10 18.59 13.91 12.91
CA GLN A 10 19.33 14.84 12.07
C GLN A 10 19.12 14.55 10.57
N VAL A 11 19.30 13.29 10.17
CA VAL A 11 19.12 12.86 8.78
C VAL A 11 17.68 13.09 8.32
N CYS A 12 16.69 12.79 9.16
CA CYS A 12 15.28 13.03 8.82
C CYS A 12 14.98 14.53 8.68
N MET A 13 15.56 15.40 9.51
CA MET A 13 15.41 16.85 9.39
C MET A 13 16.04 17.39 8.10
N GLU A 14 17.23 16.90 7.72
CA GLU A 14 17.87 17.26 6.45
C GLU A 14 17.03 16.80 5.25
N LEU A 15 16.53 15.57 5.28
CA LEU A 15 15.62 15.05 4.25
C LEU A 15 14.39 15.95 4.10
N LYS A 16 13.80 16.41 5.21
CA LYS A 16 12.67 17.34 5.18
C LYS A 16 13.08 18.68 4.55
N GLY A 17 14.25 19.22 4.92
CA GLY A 17 14.81 20.45 4.36
C GLY A 17 15.02 20.37 2.84
N TYR A 18 15.33 19.19 2.31
CA TYR A 18 15.41 18.93 0.86
C TYR A 18 14.06 18.69 0.18
N GLY A 19 12.94 18.81 0.90
CA GLY A 19 11.58 18.65 0.36
C GLY A 19 11.06 17.21 0.37
N CYS A 20 11.63 16.32 1.18
CA CYS A 20 11.06 14.98 1.37
C CYS A 20 9.74 15.06 2.14
N GLU A 21 8.62 14.80 1.47
CA GLU A 21 7.29 14.81 2.10
C GLU A 21 6.84 13.44 2.60
N LYS A 22 7.36 12.35 2.00
CA LYS A 22 6.99 10.98 2.32
C LYS A 22 8.22 10.08 2.29
N TYR A 23 8.37 9.23 3.30
CA TYR A 23 9.42 8.21 3.32
C TYR A 23 8.80 6.82 3.41
N GLN A 24 9.04 6.01 2.38
CA GLN A 24 8.48 4.66 2.30
C GLN A 24 9.47 3.61 2.80
N LEU A 25 9.04 2.86 3.80
CA LEU A 25 9.70 1.67 4.34
C LEU A 25 8.86 0.43 4.02
N SER A 26 9.47 -0.74 4.17
CA SER A 26 8.79 -2.03 3.98
C SER A 26 8.81 -2.84 5.26
N ILE A 27 7.67 -3.46 5.57
CA ILE A 27 7.53 -4.55 6.52
C ILE A 27 6.79 -5.66 5.77
N ASP A 28 7.47 -6.77 5.48
CA ASP A 28 7.01 -7.85 4.61
C ASP A 28 6.76 -9.16 5.38
N GLY A 29 6.69 -9.08 6.70
CA GLY A 29 6.49 -10.18 7.61
C GLY A 29 6.52 -9.66 9.04
N LEU A 30 6.18 -10.52 10.00
CA LEU A 30 6.62 -10.36 11.37
C LEU A 30 8.14 -10.58 11.44
N ARG A 31 8.72 -10.31 12.61
CA ARG A 31 10.17 -10.26 12.85
C ARG A 31 11.00 -11.27 12.04
N GLU A 32 10.76 -12.56 12.23
CA GLU A 32 11.56 -13.62 11.61
C GLU A 32 11.42 -13.62 10.08
N THR A 33 10.19 -13.59 9.58
CA THR A 33 9.88 -13.58 8.14
C THR A 33 10.42 -12.32 7.46
N HIS A 34 10.28 -11.15 8.08
CA HIS A 34 10.79 -9.91 7.52
C HIS A 34 12.31 -9.87 7.50
N ASP A 35 12.96 -10.27 8.59
CA ASP A 35 14.42 -10.31 8.66
C ASP A 35 15.00 -11.34 7.69
N TRP A 36 14.30 -12.45 7.45
CA TRP A 36 14.64 -13.42 6.41
C TRP A 36 14.50 -12.82 4.99
N PHE A 37 13.44 -12.07 4.70
CA PHE A 37 13.29 -11.38 3.41
C PHE A 37 14.30 -10.26 3.18
N ARG A 38 14.78 -9.63 4.26
CA ARG A 38 15.59 -8.41 4.21
C ARG A 38 16.96 -8.66 4.80
N LYS A 39 17.11 -8.47 6.11
CA LYS A 39 18.32 -8.78 6.89
C LYS A 39 17.98 -8.85 8.39
N PRO A 40 18.74 -9.62 9.19
CA PRO A 40 18.58 -9.62 10.65
C PRO A 40 18.56 -8.21 11.27
N GLY A 41 17.62 -7.98 12.18
CA GLY A 41 17.40 -6.70 12.87
C GLY A 41 16.67 -5.64 12.06
N SER A 42 16.26 -5.93 10.82
CA SER A 42 15.57 -4.97 9.96
C SER A 42 14.16 -4.65 10.44
N PHE A 43 13.47 -5.60 11.06
CA PHE A 43 12.10 -5.42 11.54
C PHE A 43 12.04 -4.34 12.62
N ASP A 44 12.81 -4.49 13.69
CA ASP A 44 12.85 -3.50 14.78
C ASP A 44 13.36 -2.16 14.31
N CYS A 45 14.46 -2.17 13.55
CA CYS A 45 15.04 -0.93 13.04
C CYS A 45 14.00 -0.15 12.23
N THR A 46 13.25 -0.84 11.36
CA THR A 46 12.21 -0.19 10.56
C THR A 46 11.10 0.41 11.42
N LEU A 47 10.59 -0.33 12.42
CA LEU A 47 9.53 0.18 13.30
C LEU A 47 10.01 1.35 14.16
N GLU A 48 11.23 1.28 14.69
CA GLU A 48 11.84 2.37 15.49
C GLU A 48 11.95 3.67 14.67
N LYS A 49 12.35 3.59 13.40
CA LYS A 49 12.56 4.79 12.56
C LYS A 49 11.27 5.48 12.11
N ILE A 50 10.11 4.86 12.30
CA ILE A 50 8.83 5.53 12.03
C ILE A 50 8.70 6.81 12.88
N GLU A 51 9.12 6.77 14.14
CA GLU A 51 9.05 7.93 15.03
C GLU A 51 9.96 9.06 14.54
N CYS A 52 11.22 8.77 14.19
CA CYS A 52 12.17 9.76 13.66
C CYS A 52 11.63 10.46 12.39
N ILE A 53 11.06 9.67 11.47
CA ILE A 53 10.45 10.18 10.23
C ILE A 53 9.30 11.14 10.56
N ASN A 54 8.39 10.69 11.43
CA ASN A 54 7.21 11.46 11.80
C ASN A 54 7.57 12.76 12.53
N LYS A 55 8.55 12.73 13.45
CA LYS A 55 9.04 13.91 14.19
C LYS A 55 9.58 15.00 13.26
N ALA A 56 10.26 14.61 12.17
CA ALA A 56 10.76 15.54 11.17
C ALA A 56 9.64 16.14 10.27
N GLY A 57 8.37 15.78 10.49
CA GLY A 57 7.26 16.22 9.63
C GLY A 57 7.25 15.56 8.26
N ILE A 58 7.92 14.42 8.12
CA ILE A 58 7.85 13.56 6.94
C ILE A 58 6.79 12.50 7.20
N ARG A 59 5.96 12.20 6.20
CA ARG A 59 4.94 11.17 6.34
C ARG A 59 5.55 9.78 6.21
N SER A 60 5.52 8.98 7.28
CA SER A 60 5.92 7.57 7.22
C SER A 60 4.91 6.74 6.42
N VAL A 61 5.42 5.95 5.47
CA VAL A 61 4.61 5.04 4.64
C VAL A 61 5.17 3.63 4.77
N ILE A 62 4.39 2.71 5.30
CA ILE A 62 4.73 1.28 5.30
C ILE A 62 4.05 0.61 4.12
N MET A 63 4.84 -0.05 3.28
CA MET A 63 4.38 -0.85 2.15
C MET A 63 4.79 -2.30 2.32
N THR A 64 3.81 -3.19 2.47
CA THR A 64 3.99 -4.64 2.51
C THR A 64 3.81 -5.25 1.12
N THR A 65 4.78 -6.05 0.68
CA THR A 65 4.62 -6.91 -0.50
C THR A 65 4.14 -8.28 -0.05
N VAL A 66 2.88 -8.61 -0.37
CA VAL A 66 2.25 -9.84 0.09
C VAL A 66 2.46 -10.98 -0.90
N SER A 67 2.96 -12.10 -0.41
CA SER A 67 3.10 -13.38 -1.11
C SER A 67 2.33 -14.48 -0.38
N LYS A 68 2.35 -15.71 -0.93
CA LYS A 68 1.80 -16.88 -0.25
C LYS A 68 2.48 -17.14 1.10
N THR A 69 3.77 -16.80 1.22
CA THR A 69 4.59 -17.01 2.41
C THR A 69 4.15 -16.16 3.61
N ASN A 70 3.84 -14.88 3.39
CA ASN A 70 3.59 -13.93 4.49
C ASN A 70 2.12 -13.51 4.66
N ARG A 71 1.20 -13.99 3.81
CA ARG A 71 -0.20 -13.53 3.83
C ARG A 71 -0.88 -13.69 5.19
N MET A 72 -0.53 -14.73 5.95
CA MET A 72 -1.12 -15.00 7.26
C MET A 72 -0.60 -14.03 8.34
N GLU A 73 0.53 -13.38 8.10
CA GLU A 73 1.16 -12.44 9.03
C GLU A 73 0.70 -11.00 8.82
N VAL A 74 0.13 -10.66 7.65
CA VAL A 74 -0.33 -9.31 7.32
C VAL A 74 -1.22 -8.67 8.39
N PRO A 75 -2.17 -9.39 9.03
CA PRO A 75 -2.92 -8.83 10.15
C PRO A 75 -2.01 -8.43 11.31
N GLY A 76 -1.00 -9.23 11.66
CA GLY A 76 -0.04 -8.90 12.71
C GLY A 76 0.86 -7.71 12.32
N ILE A 77 1.26 -7.64 11.05
CA ILE A 77 1.99 -6.47 10.52
C ILE A 77 1.19 -5.19 10.73
N ILE A 78 -0.13 -5.21 10.44
CA ILE A 78 -1.01 -4.05 10.65
C ILE A 78 -0.98 -3.61 12.13
N ASP A 79 -0.99 -4.53 13.08
CA ASP A 79 -0.92 -4.17 14.51
C ASP A 79 0.40 -3.47 14.84
N GLU A 80 1.52 -4.04 14.41
CA GLU A 80 2.85 -3.52 14.74
C GLU A 80 3.11 -2.15 14.12
N VAL A 81 2.67 -1.91 12.87
CA VAL A 81 2.87 -0.60 12.21
C VAL A 81 1.95 0.47 12.79
N VAL A 82 0.73 0.10 13.22
CA VAL A 82 -0.18 1.01 13.92
C VAL A 82 0.39 1.36 15.29
N LYS A 83 0.88 0.36 16.02
CA LYS A 83 1.54 0.54 17.33
C LYS A 83 2.78 1.44 17.21
N ALA A 84 3.57 1.29 16.16
CA ALA A 84 4.71 2.15 15.88
C ALA A 84 4.34 3.56 15.36
N GLY A 85 3.05 3.82 15.10
CA GLY A 85 2.57 5.14 14.71
C GLY A 85 2.78 5.49 13.24
N ALA A 86 2.81 4.51 12.34
CA ALA A 86 2.92 4.76 10.91
C ALA A 86 1.78 5.67 10.43
N ASN A 87 2.06 6.66 9.57
CA ASN A 87 1.00 7.52 9.04
C ASN A 87 0.22 6.86 7.91
N VAL A 88 0.85 5.95 7.16
CA VAL A 88 0.21 5.21 6.07
C VAL A 88 0.63 3.75 6.13
N PHE A 89 -0.35 2.87 5.99
CA PHE A 89 -0.12 1.47 5.66
C PHE A 89 -0.76 1.15 4.31
N ALA A 90 -0.02 0.45 3.47
CA ALA A 90 -0.47 -0.07 2.19
C ALA A 90 0.15 -1.43 1.94
N PHE A 91 -0.48 -2.22 1.07
CA PHE A 91 0.13 -3.45 0.59
C PHE A 91 -0.12 -3.66 -0.92
N SER A 92 0.77 -4.41 -1.54
CA SER A 92 0.69 -4.87 -2.92
C SER A 92 0.85 -6.37 -2.98
N ARG A 93 0.29 -7.00 -4.02
CA ARG A 93 0.53 -8.42 -4.28
C ARG A 93 1.91 -8.58 -4.91
N TYR A 94 2.67 -9.58 -4.47
CA TYR A 94 3.85 -10.06 -5.17
C TYR A 94 3.46 -10.55 -6.57
N VAL A 95 4.19 -10.08 -7.58
CA VAL A 95 4.02 -10.52 -8.97
C VAL A 95 5.35 -11.14 -9.37
N PRO A 96 5.44 -12.47 -9.53
CA PRO A 96 6.68 -13.12 -9.89
C PRO A 96 7.09 -12.74 -11.31
N SER A 97 8.39 -12.51 -11.51
CA SER A 97 9.01 -12.39 -12.82
C SER A 97 9.41 -13.79 -13.30
N GLY A 98 8.57 -14.43 -14.12
CA GLY A 98 8.86 -15.75 -14.71
C GLY A 98 8.49 -16.93 -13.81
N CYS A 99 9.33 -17.97 -13.78
CA CYS A 99 9.02 -19.35 -13.36
C CYS A 99 8.69 -19.60 -11.87
N GLU A 100 8.64 -18.58 -11.00
CA GLU A 100 8.31 -18.74 -9.58
C GLU A 100 6.80 -18.62 -9.30
N LEU A 101 6.00 -19.48 -9.95
CA LEU A 101 4.53 -19.44 -9.81
C LEU A 101 4.06 -19.81 -8.39
N ASP A 102 4.81 -20.63 -7.66
CA ASP A 102 4.42 -21.14 -6.33
C ASP A 102 4.40 -20.09 -5.22
N ALA A 103 5.12 -18.98 -5.39
CA ALA A 103 5.10 -17.85 -4.45
C ALA A 103 3.85 -16.97 -4.59
N SER A 104 3.10 -17.13 -5.69
CA SER A 104 1.89 -16.36 -5.96
C SER A 104 0.70 -16.88 -5.17
N MET A 105 -0.06 -15.97 -4.58
CA MET A 105 -1.37 -16.29 -4.02
C MET A 105 -2.37 -16.60 -5.12
N THR A 106 -3.23 -17.57 -4.87
CA THR A 106 -4.45 -17.75 -5.65
C THR A 106 -5.38 -16.53 -5.51
N ALA A 107 -6.32 -16.38 -6.45
CA ALA A 107 -7.30 -15.32 -6.37
C ALA A 107 -8.20 -15.44 -5.12
N GLN A 108 -8.43 -16.65 -4.63
CA GLN A 108 -9.23 -16.91 -3.43
C GLN A 108 -8.48 -16.49 -2.17
N GLU A 109 -7.22 -16.92 -2.00
CA GLU A 109 -6.39 -16.52 -0.86
C GLU A 109 -6.22 -14.99 -0.78
N TYR A 110 -6.08 -14.33 -1.93
CA TYR A 110 -6.02 -12.87 -1.94
C TYR A 110 -7.33 -12.21 -1.50
N ARG A 111 -8.50 -12.73 -1.93
CA ARG A 111 -9.80 -12.21 -1.48
C ARG A 111 -10.00 -12.38 0.02
N GLU A 112 -9.63 -13.54 0.57
CA GLU A 112 -9.68 -13.81 2.01
C GLU A 112 -8.81 -12.82 2.77
N LEU A 113 -7.58 -12.57 2.29
CA LEU A 113 -6.71 -11.56 2.88
C LEU A 113 -7.33 -10.16 2.84
N LEU A 114 -7.92 -9.76 1.71
CA LEU A 114 -8.58 -8.46 1.58
C LEU A 114 -9.70 -8.30 2.61
N ALA A 115 -10.52 -9.34 2.82
CA ALA A 115 -11.59 -9.33 3.80
C ALA A 115 -11.07 -9.21 5.25
N ILE A 116 -10.00 -9.93 5.59
CA ILE A 116 -9.35 -9.83 6.91
C ILE A 116 -8.79 -8.42 7.13
N CYS A 117 -8.10 -7.86 6.12
CA CYS A 117 -7.54 -6.51 6.20
C CYS A 117 -8.63 -5.46 6.34
N ASP A 118 -9.72 -5.55 5.58
CA ASP A 118 -10.84 -4.60 5.66
C ASP A 118 -11.49 -4.58 7.04
N LYS A 119 -11.75 -5.77 7.62
CA LYS A 119 -12.25 -5.90 9.00
C LYS A 119 -11.31 -5.18 9.98
N LYS A 120 -10.01 -5.44 9.86
CA LYS A 120 -8.99 -4.88 10.75
C LYS A 120 -8.84 -3.36 10.60
N PHE A 121 -8.92 -2.85 9.38
CA PHE A 121 -8.92 -1.40 9.13
C PHE A 121 -10.12 -0.73 9.79
N LYS A 122 -11.33 -1.31 9.64
CA LYS A 122 -12.54 -0.81 10.30
C LYS A 122 -12.42 -0.81 11.82
N GLU A 123 -11.83 -1.84 12.41
CA GLU A 123 -11.60 -1.91 13.86
C GLU A 123 -10.67 -0.77 14.35
N TYR A 124 -9.59 -0.47 13.62
CA TYR A 124 -8.70 0.63 13.96
C TYR A 124 -9.29 2.01 13.68
N GLU A 125 -10.03 2.17 12.57
CA GLU A 125 -10.77 3.39 12.24
C GLU A 125 -11.81 3.70 13.34
N ALA A 126 -12.55 2.70 13.82
CA ALA A 126 -13.52 2.85 14.91
C ALA A 126 -12.85 3.23 16.25
N LYS A 127 -11.59 2.85 16.46
CA LYS A 127 -10.78 3.26 17.62
C LYS A 127 -10.17 4.66 17.46
N GLY A 128 -10.42 5.36 16.35
CA GLY A 128 -9.83 6.68 16.09
C GLY A 128 -8.33 6.63 15.75
N CYS A 129 -7.87 5.54 15.17
CA CYS A 129 -6.47 5.40 14.74
C CYS A 129 -6.08 6.51 13.75
N LYS A 130 -4.87 7.06 13.91
CA LYS A 130 -4.33 8.09 13.01
C LYS A 130 -3.73 7.53 11.72
N THR A 131 -3.41 6.23 11.69
CA THR A 131 -2.85 5.56 10.51
C THR A 131 -3.89 5.52 9.40
N TYR A 132 -3.53 6.04 8.24
CA TYR A 132 -4.36 5.93 7.04
C TYR A 132 -4.09 4.61 6.32
N PHE A 133 -5.13 3.83 6.09
CA PHE A 133 -5.06 2.58 5.35
C PHE A 133 -5.40 2.80 3.87
N ASN A 134 -4.46 2.52 2.97
CA ASN A 134 -4.71 2.61 1.54
C ASN A 134 -5.53 1.39 1.07
N LYS A 135 -6.85 1.57 0.98
CA LYS A 135 -7.79 0.53 0.53
C LYS A 135 -7.69 0.38 -1.00
N LYS A 136 -7.24 -0.79 -1.48
CA LYS A 136 -7.24 -1.12 -2.92
C LYS A 136 -8.68 -1.12 -3.45
N ALA A 137 -8.88 -0.69 -4.69
CA ALA A 137 -10.19 -0.58 -5.34
C ALA A 137 -11.03 -1.87 -5.29
N ASP A 138 -10.39 -3.04 -5.22
CA ASP A 138 -11.08 -4.33 -5.09
C ASP A 138 -11.83 -4.47 -3.75
N ILE A 139 -11.34 -3.85 -2.66
CA ILE A 139 -12.02 -3.78 -1.35
C ILE A 139 -13.29 -2.91 -1.42
N GLN A 140 -13.31 -1.92 -2.30
CA GLN A 140 -14.50 -1.08 -2.54
C GLN A 140 -15.50 -1.72 -3.52
N SER A 141 -15.15 -2.86 -4.14
CA SER A 141 -15.86 -3.37 -5.31
C SER A 141 -16.99 -4.35 -5.03
N GLU A 142 -17.21 -4.78 -3.78
CA GLU A 142 -18.40 -5.58 -3.43
C GLU A 142 -19.72 -4.82 -3.66
N ASN A 143 -19.69 -3.47 -3.67
CA ASN A 143 -20.82 -2.64 -4.11
C ASN A 143 -20.77 -2.22 -5.59
N ILE A 144 -19.72 -2.55 -6.35
CA ILE A 144 -19.50 -2.07 -7.73
C ILE A 144 -19.71 -3.18 -8.77
N ARG A 145 -19.96 -4.43 -8.36
CA ARG A 145 -20.16 -5.54 -9.30
C ARG A 145 -21.39 -5.34 -10.21
N THR A 146 -22.39 -4.60 -9.76
CA THR A 146 -23.56 -4.18 -10.56
C THR A 146 -23.25 -3.03 -11.53
N ASN A 147 -22.16 -2.28 -11.32
CA ASN A 147 -21.87 -1.03 -12.04
C ASN A 147 -20.77 -1.18 -13.13
N ARG A 148 -20.05 -2.31 -13.19
CA ARG A 148 -18.98 -2.52 -14.19
C ARG A 148 -19.50 -2.53 -15.64
N SER A 149 -20.72 -3.01 -15.87
CA SER A 149 -21.35 -2.98 -17.20
C SER A 149 -21.68 -1.54 -17.63
N VAL A 150 -22.26 -0.76 -16.71
CA VAL A 150 -22.68 0.63 -16.94
C VAL A 150 -21.47 1.55 -17.16
N VAL A 151 -20.43 1.44 -16.32
CA VAL A 151 -19.20 2.24 -16.44
C VAL A 151 -18.44 1.92 -17.74
N ARG A 152 -18.46 0.66 -18.20
CA ARG A 152 -17.82 0.28 -19.48
C ARG A 152 -18.60 0.81 -20.69
N ILE A 153 -19.93 0.88 -20.61
CA ILE A 153 -20.79 1.49 -21.63
C ILE A 153 -20.58 3.01 -21.68
N LEU A 154 -20.61 3.69 -20.53
CA LEU A 154 -20.41 5.13 -20.44
C LEU A 154 -19.02 5.56 -20.95
N ARG A 155 -17.95 4.83 -20.59
CA ARG A 155 -16.60 5.13 -21.12
C ARG A 155 -16.47 4.92 -22.62
N ARG A 156 -17.23 3.99 -23.22
CA ARG A 156 -17.24 3.81 -24.68
C ARG A 156 -18.04 4.92 -25.38
N SER A 157 -19.15 5.34 -24.80
CA SER A 157 -19.99 6.42 -25.35
C SER A 157 -19.26 7.76 -25.33
N LEU A 158 -18.69 8.15 -24.17
CA LEU A 158 -17.97 9.42 -24.04
C LEU A 158 -16.72 9.49 -24.93
N LYS A 159 -16.01 8.37 -25.09
CA LYS A 159 -14.82 8.31 -25.96
C LYS A 159 -15.18 8.47 -27.45
N ARG A 160 -16.37 8.03 -27.87
CA ARG A 160 -16.88 8.26 -29.22
C ARG A 160 -17.26 9.73 -29.44
N GLU A 161 -17.91 10.33 -28.45
CA GLU A 161 -18.36 11.73 -28.51
C GLU A 161 -17.17 12.70 -28.56
N ILE A 162 -16.14 12.47 -27.73
CA ILE A 162 -14.89 13.25 -27.76
C ILE A 162 -14.17 13.09 -29.11
N LEU A 163 -14.13 11.88 -29.67
CA LEU A 163 -13.48 11.65 -30.97
C LEU A 163 -14.22 12.37 -32.12
N LEU A 164 -15.56 12.39 -32.08
CA LEU A 164 -16.38 13.13 -33.05
C LEU A 164 -16.17 14.65 -32.92
N LEU A 165 -16.06 15.17 -31.70
CA LEU A 165 -15.78 16.58 -31.46
C LEU A 165 -14.38 16.98 -31.94
N MET A 166 -13.38 16.12 -31.76
CA MET A 166 -12.02 16.36 -32.28
C MET A 166 -11.99 16.34 -33.81
N GLN A 167 -12.71 15.39 -34.45
CA GLN A 167 -12.79 15.32 -35.91
C GLN A 167 -13.58 16.47 -36.54
N ALA A 168 -14.55 17.04 -35.82
CA ALA A 168 -15.26 18.24 -36.26
C ALA A 168 -14.38 19.49 -36.18
N ALA A 169 -13.50 19.58 -35.17
CA ALA A 169 -12.59 20.71 -35.00
C ALA A 169 -11.45 20.73 -36.03
N ASP A 170 -11.01 19.57 -36.53
CA ASP A 170 -9.97 19.48 -37.56
C ASP A 170 -10.46 19.80 -38.99
N ASN A 171 -11.77 19.93 -39.20
CA ASN A 171 -12.37 20.22 -40.52
C ASN A 171 -12.73 21.71 -40.74
N GLU A 172 -12.45 22.58 -39.76
CA GLU A 172 -12.64 24.04 -39.84
C GLU A 172 -11.30 24.83 -39.92
N ALA A 173 -10.17 24.15 -40.21
CA ALA A 173 -8.86 24.76 -40.47
C ALA A 173 -8.41 24.51 -41.93
#